data_AF-A0A1G9C107-F1
#
_entry.id   AF-A0A1G9C107-F1
#
_cell.length_a   1.000
_cell.length_b   1.000
_cell.length_c   1.000
_cell.angle_alpha   90.00
_cell.angle_beta   90.00
_cell.angle_gamma   90.00
#
_symmetry.space_group_name_H-M   'P 1'
#
loop_
_entity.id
_entity.type
_entity.pdbx_description
1 polymer ?
#
loop_
_entity_poly.entity_id
_entity_poly.type
_entity_poly.pdbx_seq_one_letter_code
_entity_poly.pdbx_strand_id
1 'polypeptide(L)'
;MEYIKLPHSIKSKDENGKILAEITFPENEPGIFTIDHTYVSETLAGQGVAGKLVQMAVDQIREQGGEIRATCPYASGWLKKKGII
;
A
#
# COMPACT_ATOMS: atom_id res chain seq x y z
N MET A 1 -7.63 14.00 6.22
CA MET A 1 -6.63 13.15 5.52
C MET A 1 -7.25 12.61 4.26
N GLU A 2 -6.72 13.04 3.12
CA GLU A 2 -7.16 12.55 1.81
C GLU A 2 -6.11 11.57 1.27
N TYR A 3 -6.59 10.43 0.77
CA TYR A 3 -5.76 9.45 0.08
C TYR A 3 -5.91 9.64 -1.42
N ILE A 4 -4.80 9.94 -2.07
CA ILE A 4 -4.69 10.07 -3.51
C ILE A 4 -4.36 8.66 -4.04
N LYS A 5 -5.36 8.01 -4.63
CA LYS A 5 -5.18 6.71 -5.30
C LYS A 5 -4.67 6.95 -6.72
N LEU A 6 -3.49 6.41 -7.01
CA LEU A 6 -2.89 6.35 -8.35
C LEU A 6 -2.95 4.89 -8.83
N PRO A 7 -2.80 4.60 -10.12
CA PRO A 7 -3.02 3.25 -10.66
C PRO A 7 -2.12 2.16 -10.03
N HIS A 8 -0.90 2.52 -9.60
CA HIS A 8 0.08 1.60 -8.99
C HIS A 8 0.68 2.16 -7.68
N SER A 9 0.07 3.19 -7.08
CA SER A 9 0.53 3.75 -5.80
C SER A 9 -0.58 4.50 -5.09
N ILE A 10 -0.50 4.61 -3.77
CA ILE A 10 -1.45 5.41 -2.98
C ILE A 10 -0.65 6.32 -2.07
N LYS A 11 -0.98 7.61 -2.07
CA LYS A 11 -0.27 8.65 -1.31
C LYS A 11 -1.24 9.44 -0.44
N SER A 12 -0.79 9.87 0.73
CA SER A 12 -1.50 10.78 1.61
C SER A 12 -0.60 11.97 1.89
N LYS A 13 -1.14 13.18 1.74
CA LYS A 13 -0.45 14.42 2.06
C LYS A 13 -1.19 15.20 3.13
N ASP A 14 -0.45 15.99 3.88
CA ASP A 14 -0.99 16.97 4.81
C ASP A 14 -1.37 18.29 4.09
N GLU A 15 -2.03 19.20 4.80
CA GLU A 15 -2.40 20.55 4.34
C GLU A 15 -1.16 21.35 3.87
N ASN A 16 0.00 21.04 4.45
CA ASN A 16 1.30 21.64 4.11
C ASN A 16 2.01 20.95 2.93
N GLY A 17 1.37 19.98 2.27
CA GLY A 17 1.95 19.22 1.15
C GLY A 17 2.96 18.13 1.56
N LYS A 18 3.21 17.94 2.86
CA LYS A 18 4.10 16.88 3.37
C LYS A 18 3.48 15.51 3.15
N ILE A 19 4.26 14.56 2.61
CA ILE A 19 3.83 13.16 2.49
C ILE A 19 3.72 12.57 3.89
N LEU A 20 2.50 12.17 4.26
CA LEU A 20 2.22 11.51 5.53
C LEU A 20 2.23 9.99 5.40
N ALA A 21 1.87 9.47 4.23
CA ALA A 21 1.81 8.04 3.99
C ALA A 21 1.94 7.76 2.48
N GLU A 22 2.64 6.70 2.10
CA GLU A 22 2.82 6.30 0.71
C GLU A 22 2.97 4.78 0.62
N ILE A 23 2.36 4.18 -0.39
CA ILE A 23 2.55 2.79 -0.75
C ILE A 23 2.69 2.67 -2.26
N THR A 24 3.60 1.83 -2.71
CA THR A 24 3.82 1.52 -4.14
C THR A 24 3.58 0.04 -4.38
N PHE A 25 2.93 -0.23 -5.51
CA PHE A 25 2.63 -1.58 -5.98
C PHE A 25 2.72 -1.65 -7.51
N PRO A 26 3.92 -1.46 -8.08
CA PRO A 26 4.12 -1.59 -9.51
C PRO A 26 3.69 -2.97 -10.02
N GLU A 27 3.21 -3.00 -11.26
CA GLU A 27 3.01 -4.21 -12.02
C GLU A 27 4.38 -4.64 -12.58
N ASN A 28 5.01 -5.64 -11.96
CA ASN A 28 6.33 -6.11 -12.36
C ASN A 28 6.25 -7.19 -13.45
N GLU A 29 5.15 -7.92 -13.47
CA GLU A 29 4.84 -8.92 -14.49
C GLU A 29 3.38 -8.74 -14.91
N PRO A 30 2.97 -9.14 -16.13
CA PRO A 30 1.59 -8.98 -16.60
C PRO A 30 0.58 -9.58 -15.60
N GLY A 31 -0.25 -8.73 -15.02
CA GLY A 31 -1.24 -9.11 -14.00
C GLY A 31 -0.67 -9.39 -12.60
N ILE A 32 0.61 -9.12 -12.32
CA ILE A 32 1.24 -9.34 -11.01
C ILE A 32 1.74 -8.01 -10.43
N PHE A 33 1.12 -7.60 -9.33
CA PHE A 33 1.40 -6.35 -8.65
C PHE A 33 2.17 -6.62 -7.36
N THR A 34 3.35 -6.01 -7.23
CA THR A 34 4.24 -6.26 -6.09
C THR A 34 4.30 -5.05 -5.18
N ILE A 35 3.85 -5.18 -3.94
CA ILE A 35 4.02 -4.15 -2.91
C ILE A 35 5.49 -4.10 -2.48
N ASP A 36 6.24 -3.14 -3.00
CA ASP A 36 7.68 -3.02 -2.78
C ASP A 36 8.03 -1.97 -1.71
N HIS A 37 7.22 -0.92 -1.57
CA HIS A 37 7.45 0.15 -0.62
C HIS A 37 6.19 0.49 0.18
N THR A 38 6.35 0.68 1.49
CA THR A 38 5.31 1.20 2.37
C THR A 38 5.97 2.17 3.34
N TYR A 39 5.58 3.43 3.26
CA TYR A 39 6.06 4.51 4.10
C TYR A 39 4.88 5.13 4.86
N VAL A 40 5.07 5.36 6.14
CA VAL A 40 4.14 6.11 6.99
C VAL A 40 4.95 7.03 7.87
N SER A 41 4.55 8.28 7.93
CA SER A 41 5.17 9.29 8.79
C SER A 41 4.99 8.90 10.25
N GLU A 42 5.99 9.21 11.08
CA GLU A 42 5.97 8.92 12.52
C GLU A 42 4.78 9.56 13.24
N THR A 43 4.28 10.68 12.73
CA THR A 43 3.06 11.33 13.24
C THR A 43 1.81 10.46 13.11
N LEU A 44 1.84 9.47 12.21
CA LEU A 44 0.78 8.49 11.96
C LEU A 44 1.12 7.08 12.45
N ALA A 45 2.32 6.88 13.00
CA ALA A 45 2.70 5.61 13.59
C ALA A 45 1.75 5.27 14.75
N GLY A 46 1.47 3.97 14.95
CA GLY A 46 0.56 3.50 15.98
C GLY A 46 -0.94 3.65 15.67
N GLN A 47 -1.32 4.38 14.61
CA GLN A 47 -2.72 4.57 14.21
C GLN A 47 -3.23 3.53 13.20
N GLY A 48 -2.41 2.53 12.86
CA GLY A 48 -2.77 1.47 11.90
C GLY A 48 -2.80 1.91 10.43
N VAL A 49 -2.28 3.10 10.11
CA VAL A 49 -2.30 3.66 8.73
C VAL A 49 -1.57 2.77 7.74
N ALA A 50 -0.44 2.17 8.12
CA ALA A 50 0.32 1.28 7.24
C ALA A 50 -0.51 0.07 6.79
N GLY A 51 -1.26 -0.55 7.71
CA GLY A 51 -2.17 -1.65 7.38
C GLY A 51 -3.33 -1.21 6.48
N LYS A 52 -3.84 0.01 6.67
CA LYS A 52 -4.87 0.59 5.82
C LYS A 52 -4.37 0.83 4.39
N LEU A 53 -3.13 1.30 4.23
CA LEU A 53 -2.50 1.45 2.91
C LEU A 53 -2.37 0.11 2.19
N VAL A 54 -1.86 -0.91 2.87
CA VAL A 54 -1.71 -2.26 2.30
C VAL A 54 -3.08 -2.81 1.89
N GLN A 55 -4.10 -2.66 2.74
CA GLN A 55 -5.47 -3.05 2.39
C GLN A 55 -5.97 -2.33 1.13
N MET A 56 -5.80 -1.01 1.04
CA MET A 56 -6.24 -0.25 -0.14
C MET A 56 -5.50 -0.66 -1.43
N ALA A 57 -4.21 -0.97 -1.33
CA ALA A 57 -3.44 -1.52 -2.47
C ALA A 57 -3.98 -2.88 -2.89
N VAL A 58 -4.24 -3.78 -1.92
CA VAL A 58 -4.83 -5.10 -2.17
C VAL A 58 -6.18 -5.00 -2.84
N ASP A 59 -7.07 -4.14 -2.35
CA ASP A 59 -8.40 -3.92 -2.96
C ASP A 59 -8.26 -3.47 -4.41
N GLN A 60 -7.39 -2.49 -4.68
CA GLN A 60 -7.18 -1.97 -6.03
C GLN A 60 -6.62 -3.04 -6.99
N ILE A 61 -5.67 -3.86 -6.53
CA ILE A 61 -5.11 -4.97 -7.33
C ILE A 61 -6.19 -6.03 -7.61
N ARG A 62 -7.01 -6.36 -6.60
CA ARG A 62 -8.11 -7.32 -6.75
C ARG A 62 -9.20 -6.83 -7.68
N GLU A 63 -9.55 -5.54 -7.61
CA GLU A 63 -10.49 -4.90 -8.54
C GLU A 63 -10.00 -4.98 -10.00
N GLN A 64 -8.69 -4.97 -10.21
CA GLN A 64 -8.06 -5.16 -11.52
C GLN A 64 -7.91 -6.64 -11.92
N GLY A 65 -8.23 -7.58 -11.03
CA GLY A 65 -8.05 -9.02 -11.26
C GLY A 65 -6.59 -9.48 -11.22
N GLY A 66 -5.69 -8.69 -10.63
CA GLY A 66 -4.26 -8.99 -10.53
C GLY A 66 -3.90 -9.90 -9.35
N GLU A 67 -2.77 -10.61 -9.48
CA GLU A 67 -2.11 -11.31 -8.40
C GLU A 67 -1.33 -10.33 -7.52
N ILE A 68 -1.37 -10.54 -6.20
CA ILE A 68 -0.70 -9.69 -5.22
C ILE A 68 0.58 -10.37 -4.76
N ARG A 69 1.70 -9.66 -4.85
CA ARG A 69 2.97 -10.03 -4.21
C ARG A 69 3.43 -8.91 -3.30
N ALA A 70 4.36 -9.22 -2.40
CA ALA A 70 4.99 -8.22 -1.56
C ALA A 70 6.46 -8.57 -1.30
N THR A 71 7.34 -7.61 -1.57
CA THR A 71 8.76 -7.66 -1.21
C THR A 71 9.05 -6.79 0.01
N CYS A 72 8.21 -5.80 0.30
CA CYS A 72 8.28 -5.04 1.54
C CYS A 72 8.04 -5.97 2.74
N PRO A 73 8.93 -6.04 3.75
CA PRO A 73 8.79 -6.95 4.88
C PRO A 73 7.53 -6.67 5.71
N TYR A 74 7.15 -5.39 5.85
CA TYR A 74 5.92 -4.99 6.52
C TYR A 74 4.68 -5.51 5.77
N ALA A 75 4.58 -5.21 4.46
CA ALA A 75 3.44 -5.63 3.66
C ALA A 75 3.34 -7.16 3.59
N SER A 76 4.46 -7.86 3.37
CA SER A 76 4.51 -9.33 3.37
C SER A 76 3.99 -9.91 4.67
N GLY A 77 4.45 -9.40 5.83
CA GLY A 77 3.97 -9.85 7.13
C GLY A 77 2.47 -9.57 7.35
N TRP A 78 2.00 -8.40 6.91
CA TRP A 78 0.60 -8.02 7.01
C TRP A 78 -0.31 -8.92 6.14
N LEU A 79 0.11 -9.20 4.89
CA LEU A 79 -0.62 -10.04 3.95
C LEU A 79 -0.71 -11.50 4.43
N LYS A 80 0.41 -12.06 4.92
CA LYS A 80 0.45 -13.41 5.51
C LYS A 80 -0.50 -13.53 6.72
N LYS A 81 -0.49 -12.53 7.60
CA LYS A 81 -1.40 -12.48 8.76
C LYS A 81 -2.87 -12.45 8.36
N LYS A 82 -3.19 -11.90 7.18
CA LYS A 82 -4.54 -11.83 6.62
C LYS A 82 -4.90 -13.00 5.71
N GLY A 83 -3.97 -13.92 5.44
CA GLY A 83 -4.19 -15.05 4.53
C GLY A 83 -4.41 -14.62 3.07
N ILE A 84 -3.79 -13.50 2.66
CA ILE A 84 -3.89 -12.99 1.28
C ILE A 84 -2.82 -13.60 0.38
N ILE A 85 -1.65 -13.91 0.95
CA ILE A 85 -0.53 -14.63 0.33
C ILE A 85 -0.05 -15.75 1.25
#